data_AF-A0A1F8BBB0-F1
#
_entry.id   AF-A0A1F8BBB0-F1
#
_cell.length_a   1.000
_cell.length_b   1.000
_cell.length_c   1.000
_cell.angle_alpha   90.00
_cell.angle_beta   90.00
_cell.angle_gamma   90.00
#
_symmetry.space_group_name_H-M   'P 1'
#
loop_
_entity.id
_entity.type
_entity.pdbx_description
1 polymer ?
#
loop_
_entity_poly.entity_id
_entity_poly.type
_entity_poly.pdbx_seq_one_letter_code
_entity_poly.pdbx_strand_id
1 'polypeptide(L)'
;MVLKIIFSFLAVILFLFLFWRRLKEDYTQNQIFTTAFYTLLGFSLGSIVSDNFAPDWWFWTSFLGGSLGIFVGTIRFNLRVFEALEAGILSSLILYGFVFFYNWINTNKVTSGLGALATSVLLIIFVFLDRRYKTFSWYKSGKVGFSGMTVLGSLFLVRAIIATRDVGVLSFVGNKDVVLSAIVSFVSFLILFNLARSS
;
A
#
# COMPACT_ATOMS: atom_id res chain seq x y z
N MET A 1 17.09 -12.18 -14.94
CA MET A 1 17.03 -12.84 -13.62
C MET A 1 17.74 -12.03 -12.53
N VAL A 2 19.03 -11.71 -12.69
CA VAL A 2 19.81 -10.93 -11.70
C VAL A 2 19.15 -9.58 -11.36
N LEU A 3 18.73 -8.81 -12.36
CA LEU A 3 18.07 -7.52 -12.13
C LEU A 3 16.79 -7.64 -11.28
N LYS A 4 15.96 -8.66 -11.52
CA LYS A 4 14.75 -8.94 -10.72
C LYS A 4 15.08 -9.20 -9.26
N ILE A 5 16.16 -9.97 -9.01
CA ILE A 5 16.62 -10.29 -7.66
C ILE A 5 17.07 -9.01 -6.94
N ILE A 6 17.87 -8.16 -7.60
CA ILE A 6 18.34 -6.89 -7.04
C ILE A 6 17.15 -5.98 -6.67
N PHE A 7 16.21 -5.80 -7.60
CA PHE A 7 15.02 -4.97 -7.35
C PHE A 7 14.16 -5.52 -6.22
N SER A 8 13.95 -6.84 -6.18
CA SER A 8 13.16 -7.47 -5.11
C SER A 8 13.85 -7.33 -3.76
N PHE A 9 15.17 -7.52 -3.71
CA PHE A 9 15.96 -7.37 -2.49
C PHE A 9 15.92 -5.94 -1.97
N LEU A 10 16.12 -4.95 -2.83
CA LEU A 10 16.02 -3.53 -2.47
C LEU A 10 14.62 -3.16 -1.99
N ALA A 11 13.58 -3.63 -2.69
CA ALA A 11 12.19 -3.38 -2.32
C ALA A 11 11.87 -3.95 -0.93
N VAL A 12 12.31 -5.17 -0.63
CA VAL A 12 12.11 -5.82 0.67
C VAL A 12 12.88 -5.10 1.78
N ILE A 13 14.14 -4.72 1.55
CA ILE A 13 14.92 -3.97 2.56
C ILE A 13 14.27 -2.63 2.86
N LEU A 14 13.87 -1.87 1.83
CA LEU A 14 13.22 -0.57 2.03
C LEU A 14 11.85 -0.73 2.68
N PHE A 15 11.09 -1.77 2.34
CA PHE A 15 9.85 -2.12 3.02
C PHE A 15 10.08 -2.33 4.53
N LEU A 16 11.04 -3.20 4.89
CA LEU A 16 11.36 -3.51 6.28
C LEU A 16 11.85 -2.27 7.03
N PHE A 17 12.72 -1.48 6.41
CA PHE A 17 13.24 -0.23 6.99
C PHE A 17 12.12 0.77 7.27
N LEU A 18 11.21 1.02 6.32
CA LEU A 18 10.12 1.97 6.52
C LEU A 18 9.10 1.45 7.54
N PHE A 19 8.82 0.15 7.54
CA PHE A 19 7.88 -0.46 8.48
C PHE A 19 8.42 -0.35 9.91
N TRP A 20 9.70 -0.69 10.11
CA TRP A 20 10.39 -0.51 11.38
C TRP A 20 10.47 0.96 11.80
N ARG A 21 10.89 1.85 10.90
CA ARG A 21 11.04 3.28 11.21
C ARG A 21 9.73 3.88 11.72
N ARG A 22 8.57 3.40 11.24
CA ARG A 22 7.26 3.88 11.66
C ARG A 22 6.83 3.39 13.03
N LEU A 23 7.22 2.18 13.41
CA LEU A 23 6.73 1.51 14.63
C LEU A 23 7.76 1.44 15.77
N LYS A 24 9.02 1.79 15.52
CA LYS A 24 10.13 1.59 16.48
C LYS A 24 10.00 2.32 17.81
N GLU A 25 9.23 3.39 17.88
CA GLU A 25 9.07 4.18 19.11
C GLU A 25 8.11 3.51 20.11
N ASP A 26 7.13 2.76 19.62
CA ASP A 26 6.03 2.22 20.44
C ASP A 26 6.05 0.69 20.58
N TYR A 27 6.84 -0.02 19.75
CA TYR A 27 6.79 -1.48 19.66
C TYR A 27 8.18 -2.13 19.67
N THR A 28 8.27 -3.35 20.20
CA THR A 28 9.51 -4.14 20.21
C THR A 28 9.88 -4.60 18.79
N GLN A 29 11.19 -4.76 18.55
CA GLN A 29 11.69 -5.26 17.26
C GLN A 29 11.02 -6.58 16.83
N ASN A 30 10.79 -7.49 17.79
CA ASN A 30 10.15 -8.78 17.51
C ASN A 30 8.72 -8.60 16.97
N GLN A 31 7.91 -7.74 17.59
CA GLN A 31 6.53 -7.45 17.14
C GLN A 31 6.54 -6.84 15.73
N ILE A 32 7.42 -5.86 15.50
CA ILE A 32 7.55 -5.15 14.24
C ILE A 32 7.95 -6.10 13.11
N PHE A 33 9.07 -6.81 13.26
CA PHE A 33 9.62 -7.65 12.20
C PHE A 33 8.78 -8.90 11.96
N THR A 34 8.13 -9.46 12.99
CA THR A 34 7.19 -10.58 12.79
C THR A 34 5.96 -10.13 12.02
N THR A 35 5.40 -8.96 12.32
CA THR A 35 4.26 -8.41 11.57
C THR A 35 4.64 -8.06 10.12
N ALA A 36 5.81 -7.46 9.93
CA ALA A 36 6.36 -7.18 8.60
C ALA A 36 6.57 -8.48 7.80
N PHE A 37 7.06 -9.53 8.45
CA PHE A 37 7.25 -10.85 7.83
C PHE A 37 5.91 -11.48 7.42
N TYR A 38 4.88 -11.46 8.28
CA TYR A 38 3.54 -11.93 7.88
C TYR A 38 2.98 -11.15 6.71
N THR A 39 3.23 -9.85 6.65
CA THR A 39 2.83 -8.99 5.54
C THR A 39 3.52 -9.39 4.24
N LEU A 40 4.86 -9.56 4.26
CA LEU A 40 5.64 -9.99 3.10
C LEU A 40 5.29 -11.41 2.65
N LEU A 41 5.05 -12.32 3.60
CA LEU A 41 4.60 -13.67 3.33
C LEU A 41 3.20 -13.65 2.69
N GLY A 42 2.30 -12.80 3.18
CA GLY A 42 1.00 -12.55 2.58
C GLY A 42 1.09 -12.05 1.14
N PHE A 43 1.94 -11.06 0.86
CA PHE A 43 2.21 -10.60 -0.50
C PHE A 43 2.74 -11.73 -1.39
N SER A 44 3.69 -12.52 -0.89
CA SER A 44 4.30 -13.62 -1.63
C SER A 44 3.30 -14.71 -1.96
N LEU A 45 2.49 -15.15 -0.99
CA LEU A 45 1.42 -16.12 -1.21
C LEU A 45 0.35 -15.59 -2.17
N GLY A 46 -0.06 -14.33 -2.02
CA GLY A 46 -1.02 -13.69 -2.94
C GLY A 46 -0.52 -13.63 -4.38
N SER A 47 0.78 -13.36 -4.58
CA SER A 47 1.42 -13.41 -5.89
C SER A 47 1.47 -14.83 -6.45
N ILE A 48 1.88 -15.83 -5.65
CA ILE A 48 1.91 -17.23 -6.08
C ILE A 48 0.51 -17.70 -6.50
N VAL A 49 -0.52 -17.37 -5.73
CA VAL A 49 -1.92 -17.71 -6.07
C VAL A 49 -2.31 -17.04 -7.39
N SER A 50 -1.95 -15.78 -7.62
CA SER A 50 -2.22 -15.11 -8.89
C SER A 50 -1.56 -15.80 -10.07
N ASP A 51 -0.27 -16.10 -9.96
CA ASP A 51 0.52 -16.65 -11.06
C ASP A 51 -0.02 -18.00 -11.54
N ASN A 52 -0.63 -18.77 -10.63
CA ASN A 52 -1.17 -20.10 -10.95
C ASN A 52 -2.66 -20.11 -11.34
N PHE A 53 -3.47 -19.19 -10.81
CA PHE A 53 -4.94 -19.26 -10.96
C PHE A 53 -5.57 -18.04 -11.65
N ALA A 54 -5.00 -16.85 -11.49
CA ALA A 54 -5.57 -15.61 -12.01
C ALA A 54 -4.49 -14.52 -12.20
N PRO A 55 -3.66 -14.59 -13.27
CA PRO A 55 -2.51 -13.69 -13.43
C PRO A 55 -2.87 -12.20 -13.51
N ASP A 56 -4.02 -11.86 -14.12
CA ASP A 56 -4.47 -10.47 -14.21
C ASP A 56 -4.82 -9.87 -12.83
N TRP A 57 -5.14 -10.73 -11.86
CA TRP A 57 -5.56 -10.34 -10.51
C TRP A 57 -4.39 -10.15 -9.52
N TRP A 58 -3.14 -10.19 -10.00
CA TRP A 58 -1.95 -10.20 -9.14
C TRP A 58 -1.91 -9.07 -8.13
N PHE A 59 -2.37 -7.88 -8.54
CA PHE A 59 -2.42 -6.72 -7.64
C PHE A 59 -3.38 -6.99 -6.48
N TRP A 60 -4.60 -7.43 -6.77
CA TRP A 60 -5.65 -7.66 -5.79
C TRP A 60 -5.34 -8.84 -4.87
N THR A 61 -4.87 -9.97 -5.41
CA THR A 61 -4.51 -11.13 -4.59
C THR A 61 -3.33 -10.81 -3.68
N SER A 62 -2.31 -10.10 -4.19
CA SER A 62 -1.18 -9.66 -3.38
C SER A 62 -1.60 -8.62 -2.33
N PHE A 63 -2.46 -7.65 -2.71
CA PHE A 63 -2.99 -6.64 -1.79
C PHE A 63 -3.78 -7.28 -0.64
N LEU A 64 -4.67 -8.22 -0.96
CA LEU A 64 -5.43 -8.99 0.03
C LEU A 64 -4.50 -9.83 0.91
N GLY A 65 -3.53 -10.52 0.32
CA GLY A 65 -2.54 -11.30 1.06
C GLY A 65 -1.74 -10.46 2.04
N GLY A 66 -1.18 -9.33 1.60
CA GLY A 66 -0.46 -8.39 2.47
C GLY A 66 -1.35 -7.78 3.56
N SER A 67 -2.60 -7.42 3.21
CA SER A 67 -3.59 -6.90 4.18
C SER A 67 -3.91 -7.92 5.26
N LEU A 68 -4.09 -9.20 4.90
CA LEU A 68 -4.28 -10.29 5.86
C LEU A 68 -3.05 -10.49 6.74
N GLY A 69 -1.84 -10.40 6.16
CA GLY A 69 -0.60 -10.49 6.92
C GLY A 69 -0.47 -9.40 7.99
N ILE A 70 -0.78 -8.14 7.64
CA ILE A 70 -0.83 -7.02 8.59
C ILE A 70 -1.91 -7.27 9.64
N PHE A 71 -3.10 -7.69 9.23
CA PHE A 71 -4.22 -7.94 10.13
C PHE A 71 -3.90 -9.01 11.18
N VAL A 72 -3.32 -10.14 10.75
CA VAL A 72 -2.88 -11.22 11.65
C VAL A 72 -1.84 -10.72 12.64
N GLY A 73 -0.83 -9.96 12.19
CA GLY A 73 0.17 -9.41 13.10
C GLY A 73 -0.41 -8.38 14.07
N THR A 74 -1.32 -7.54 13.59
CA THR A 74 -2.02 -6.53 14.40
C THR A 74 -2.81 -7.17 15.53
N ILE A 75 -3.60 -8.21 15.25
CA ILE A 75 -4.36 -8.94 16.27
C ILE A 75 -3.43 -9.68 17.22
N ARG A 76 -2.46 -10.43 16.69
CA ARG A 76 -1.56 -11.26 17.50
C ARG A 76 -0.76 -10.45 18.52
N PHE A 77 -0.32 -9.26 18.13
CA PHE A 77 0.53 -8.41 18.96
C PHE A 77 -0.19 -7.21 19.57
N ASN A 78 -1.52 -7.11 19.39
CA ASN A 78 -2.35 -6.00 19.84
C ASN A 78 -1.79 -4.63 19.41
N LEU A 79 -1.31 -4.54 18.17
CA LEU A 79 -0.83 -3.26 17.62
C LEU A 79 -2.02 -2.32 17.44
N ARG A 80 -1.79 -1.02 17.58
CA ARG A 80 -2.82 -0.03 17.24
C ARG A 80 -3.07 -0.07 15.74
N VAL A 81 -4.31 -0.37 15.38
CA VAL A 81 -4.72 -0.63 13.99
C VAL A 81 -4.27 0.46 13.03
N PHE A 82 -4.46 1.74 13.37
CA PHE A 82 -4.10 2.84 12.48
C PHE A 82 -2.58 3.04 12.32
N GLU A 83 -1.79 2.76 13.36
CA GLU A 83 -0.32 2.80 13.27
C GLU A 83 0.20 1.66 12.40
N ALA A 84 -0.31 0.44 12.60
CA ALA A 84 0.04 -0.73 11.80
C ALA A 84 -0.37 -0.57 10.33
N LEU A 85 -1.58 -0.04 10.06
CA LEU A 85 -2.05 0.24 8.71
C LEU A 85 -1.21 1.33 8.03
N GLU A 86 -0.86 2.41 8.72
CA GLU A 86 0.01 3.44 8.14
C GLU A 86 1.41 2.91 7.80
N ALA A 87 2.00 2.13 8.70
CA ALA A 87 3.27 1.46 8.43
C ALA A 87 3.15 0.52 7.22
N GLY A 88 2.08 -0.26 7.16
CA GLY A 88 1.77 -1.15 6.06
C GLY A 88 1.60 -0.44 4.73
N ILE A 89 0.80 0.62 4.68
CA ILE A 89 0.53 1.39 3.46
C ILE A 89 1.82 2.05 2.95
N LEU A 90 2.56 2.73 3.83
CA LEU A 90 3.82 3.38 3.47
C LEU A 90 4.81 2.38 2.88
N SER A 91 5.02 1.25 3.55
CA SER A 91 5.99 0.25 3.09
C SER A 91 5.52 -0.47 1.84
N SER A 92 4.21 -0.76 1.71
CA SER A 92 3.65 -1.43 0.52
C SER A 92 3.72 -0.57 -0.73
N LEU A 93 3.61 0.77 -0.61
CA LEU A 93 3.81 1.68 -1.74
C LEU A 93 5.21 1.56 -2.33
N ILE A 94 6.24 1.33 -1.50
CA ILE A 94 7.58 1.05 -2.00
C ILE A 94 7.62 -0.27 -2.76
N LEU A 95 7.02 -1.35 -2.23
CA LEU A 95 6.98 -2.63 -2.94
C LEU A 95 6.33 -2.48 -4.32
N TYR A 96 5.14 -1.89 -4.39
CA TYR A 96 4.45 -1.67 -5.66
C TYR A 96 5.21 -0.72 -6.59
N GLY A 97 5.82 0.33 -6.05
CA GLY A 97 6.66 1.25 -6.82
C GLY A 97 7.82 0.53 -7.48
N PHE A 98 8.52 -0.35 -6.76
CA PHE A 98 9.60 -1.17 -7.33
C PHE A 98 9.09 -2.19 -8.37
N VAL A 99 7.90 -2.76 -8.19
CA VAL A 99 7.29 -3.64 -9.21
C VAL A 99 7.05 -2.90 -10.51
N PHE A 100 6.42 -1.71 -10.45
CA PHE A 100 6.18 -0.89 -11.64
C PHE A 100 7.49 -0.40 -12.26
N PHE A 101 8.46 0.02 -11.44
CA PHE A 101 9.74 0.52 -11.90
C PHE A 101 10.58 -0.57 -12.58
N TYR A 102 10.65 -1.76 -12.00
CA TYR A 102 11.28 -2.93 -12.63
C TYR A 102 10.61 -3.28 -13.96
N ASN A 103 9.27 -3.31 -13.99
CA ASN A 103 8.53 -3.65 -15.20
C ASN A 103 8.77 -2.61 -16.31
N TRP A 104 8.83 -1.32 -15.96
CA TRP A 104 9.14 -0.26 -16.90
C TRP A 104 10.54 -0.44 -17.51
N ILE A 105 11.58 -0.66 -16.70
CA ILE A 105 12.95 -0.88 -17.20
C ILE A 105 13.03 -2.14 -18.07
N ASN A 106 12.35 -3.22 -17.68
CA ASN A 106 12.43 -4.49 -18.39
C ASN A 106 11.62 -4.53 -19.69
N THR A 107 10.58 -3.72 -19.83
CA THR A 107 9.64 -3.78 -20.97
C THR A 107 9.51 -2.48 -21.76
N ASN A 108 10.08 -1.38 -21.28
CA ASN A 108 9.91 -0.02 -21.80
C ASN A 108 8.45 0.44 -21.98
N LYS A 109 7.50 -0.18 -21.28
CA LYS A 109 6.09 0.21 -21.34
C LYS A 109 5.83 1.50 -20.56
N VAL A 110 5.29 2.50 -21.23
CA VAL A 110 4.94 3.81 -20.64
C VAL A 110 3.95 3.67 -19.49
N THR A 111 3.00 2.74 -19.57
CA THR A 111 1.99 2.51 -18.52
C THR A 111 2.62 2.05 -17.20
N SER A 112 3.69 1.25 -17.26
CA SER A 112 4.46 0.86 -16.07
C SER A 112 5.26 2.04 -15.51
N GLY A 113 5.81 2.90 -16.37
CA GLY A 113 6.47 4.14 -15.96
C GLY A 113 5.50 5.10 -15.24
N LEU A 114 4.28 5.25 -15.75
CA LEU A 114 3.21 6.03 -15.10
C LEU A 114 2.80 5.43 -13.75
N GLY A 115 2.74 4.11 -13.63
CA GLY A 115 2.51 3.43 -12.35
C GLY A 115 3.61 3.72 -11.32
N ALA A 116 4.87 3.68 -11.74
CA ALA A 116 6.02 4.02 -10.88
C ALA A 116 5.99 5.50 -10.46
N LEU A 117 5.65 6.40 -11.39
CA LEU A 117 5.47 7.83 -11.08
C LEU A 117 4.32 8.06 -10.10
N ALA A 118 3.16 7.43 -10.31
CA ALA A 118 1.99 7.58 -9.45
C ALA A 118 2.29 7.11 -8.01
N THR A 119 2.92 5.96 -7.85
CA THR A 119 3.35 5.47 -6.52
C THR A 119 4.38 6.39 -5.86
N SER A 120 5.31 6.96 -6.62
CA SER A 120 6.28 7.95 -6.11
C SER A 120 5.62 9.24 -5.64
N VAL A 121 4.65 9.76 -6.41
CA VAL A 121 3.85 10.93 -6.04
C VAL A 121 3.07 10.65 -4.76
N LEU A 122 2.45 9.47 -4.63
CA LEU A 122 1.72 9.07 -3.43
C LEU A 122 2.64 8.95 -2.20
N LEU A 123 3.89 8.49 -2.37
CA LEU A 123 4.89 8.49 -1.29
C LEU A 123 5.25 9.91 -0.85
N ILE A 124 5.42 10.84 -1.79
CA ILE A 124 5.69 12.25 -1.46
C ILE A 124 4.50 12.86 -0.71
N ILE A 125 3.28 12.59 -1.18
CA ILE A 125 2.04 13.01 -0.50
C ILE A 125 1.99 12.42 0.90
N PHE A 126 2.28 11.12 1.08
CA PHE A 126 2.31 10.49 2.39
C PHE A 126 3.24 11.25 3.36
N VAL A 127 4.49 11.49 2.95
CA VAL A 127 5.48 12.17 3.80
C VAL A 127 5.07 13.62 4.10
N PHE A 128 4.48 14.32 3.13
CA PHE A 128 3.98 15.67 3.34
C PHE A 128 2.83 15.71 4.35
N LEU A 129 1.84 14.83 4.19
CA LEU A 129 0.69 14.74 5.10
C LEU A 129 1.14 14.31 6.50
N ASP A 130 2.04 13.35 6.60
CA ASP A 130 2.54 12.85 7.88
C ASP A 130 3.21 13.93 8.74
N ARG A 131 3.86 14.89 8.09
CA ARG A 131 4.48 16.04 8.78
C ARG A 131 3.48 17.12 9.20
N ARG A 132 2.31 17.20 8.57
CA ARG A 132 1.39 18.35 8.68
C ARG A 132 -0.03 18.00 9.11
N TYR A 133 -0.39 16.71 9.22
CA TYR A 133 -1.80 16.32 9.41
C TYR A 133 -2.45 16.94 10.66
N LYS A 134 -1.67 17.17 11.71
CA LYS A 134 -2.14 17.79 12.96
C LYS A 134 -2.46 19.29 12.82
N THR A 135 -1.98 19.96 11.77
CA THR A 135 -2.23 21.39 11.55
C THR A 135 -3.47 21.65 10.71
N PHE A 136 -4.14 20.61 10.19
CA PHE A 136 -5.33 20.77 9.37
C PHE A 136 -6.55 21.08 10.24
N SER A 137 -7.16 22.24 10.01
CA SER A 137 -8.30 22.75 10.81
C SER A 137 -9.52 21.83 10.81
N TRP A 138 -9.73 21.08 9.73
CA TRP A 138 -10.85 20.13 9.60
C TRP A 138 -10.57 18.77 10.26
N TYR A 139 -9.31 18.45 10.54
CA TYR A 139 -8.90 17.19 11.17
C TYR A 139 -8.62 17.39 12.67
N LYS A 140 -9.70 17.57 13.44
CA LYS A 140 -9.61 17.93 14.86
C LYS A 140 -9.05 16.81 15.75
N SER A 141 -9.25 15.55 15.36
CA SER A 141 -8.87 14.40 16.19
C SER A 141 -7.36 14.29 16.43
N GLY A 142 -6.53 14.71 15.46
CA GLY A 142 -5.07 14.63 15.58
C GLY A 142 -4.51 13.21 15.73
N LYS A 143 -5.36 12.17 15.60
CA LYS A 143 -5.00 10.75 15.71
C LYS A 143 -4.18 10.27 14.52
N VAL A 144 -3.38 9.24 14.75
CA VAL A 144 -2.63 8.52 13.72
C VAL A 144 -3.62 7.80 12.78
N GLY A 145 -3.29 7.69 11.49
CA GLY A 145 -4.15 7.05 10.47
C GLY A 145 -4.53 7.98 9.32
N PHE A 146 -4.40 9.29 9.50
CA PHE A 146 -4.76 10.29 8.49
C PHE A 146 -4.02 10.10 7.17
N SER A 147 -2.70 10.00 7.23
CA SER A 147 -1.83 9.96 6.05
C SER A 147 -2.01 8.66 5.29
N GLY A 148 -2.10 7.55 6.02
CA GLY A 148 -2.36 6.23 5.45
C GLY A 148 -3.69 6.18 4.71
N MET A 149 -4.79 6.55 5.38
CA MET A 149 -6.12 6.47 4.78
C MET A 149 -6.29 7.41 3.60
N THR A 150 -5.72 8.62 3.67
CA THR A 150 -5.75 9.57 2.54
C THR A 150 -5.02 8.99 1.33
N VAL A 151 -3.83 8.42 1.53
CA VAL A 151 -3.02 7.89 0.44
C VAL A 151 -3.60 6.59 -0.12
N LEU A 152 -4.13 5.71 0.73
CA LEU A 152 -4.85 4.51 0.32
C LEU A 152 -6.10 4.87 -0.49
N GLY A 153 -6.90 5.79 0.03
CA GLY A 153 -8.10 6.29 -0.65
C GLY A 153 -7.77 6.92 -2.00
N SER A 154 -6.70 7.71 -2.07
CA SER A 154 -6.22 8.35 -3.30
C SER A 154 -5.66 7.36 -4.31
N LEU A 155 -4.88 6.36 -3.86
CA LEU A 155 -4.37 5.29 -4.72
C LEU A 155 -5.53 4.59 -5.44
N PHE A 156 -6.52 4.13 -4.68
CA PHE A 156 -7.65 3.43 -5.25
C PHE A 156 -8.59 4.35 -6.05
N LEU A 157 -8.72 5.62 -5.69
CA LEU A 157 -9.46 6.59 -6.51
C LEU A 157 -8.81 6.76 -7.89
N VAL A 158 -7.50 6.95 -7.93
CA VAL A 158 -6.75 7.07 -9.19
C VAL A 158 -6.87 5.80 -10.01
N ARG A 159 -6.77 4.62 -9.38
CA ARG A 159 -6.98 3.34 -10.07
C ARG A 159 -8.37 3.27 -10.70
N ALA A 160 -9.43 3.60 -9.95
CA ALA A 160 -10.79 3.60 -10.47
C ALA A 160 -10.95 4.55 -11.67
N ILE A 161 -10.43 5.78 -11.58
CA ILE A 161 -10.48 6.76 -12.67
C ILE A 161 -9.76 6.24 -13.92
N ILE A 162 -8.54 5.72 -13.79
CA ILE A 162 -7.78 5.23 -14.95
C ILE A 162 -8.48 3.99 -15.56
N ALA A 163 -9.03 3.11 -14.72
CA ALA A 163 -9.74 1.91 -15.19
C ALA A 163 -11.01 2.25 -16.00
N THR A 164 -11.69 3.38 -15.73
CA THR A 164 -12.82 3.83 -16.57
C THR A 164 -12.43 4.25 -17.99
N ARG A 165 -11.16 4.60 -18.20
CA ARG A 165 -10.64 5.04 -19.51
C ARG A 165 -10.06 3.88 -20.34
N ASP A 166 -10.20 2.65 -19.85
CA ASP A 166 -9.67 1.43 -20.45
C ASP A 166 -8.16 1.51 -20.81
N VAL A 167 -7.42 2.30 -20.04
CA VAL A 167 -5.96 2.39 -20.18
C VAL A 167 -5.37 1.11 -19.59
N GLY A 168 -4.82 0.25 -20.46
CA GLY A 168 -4.19 -1.01 -20.07
C GLY A 168 -2.96 -0.82 -19.19
N VAL A 169 -3.17 -0.72 -17.87
CA VAL A 169 -2.10 -0.71 -16.86
C VAL A 169 -1.88 -2.14 -16.37
N LEU A 170 -0.60 -2.50 -16.12
CA LEU A 170 -0.16 -3.82 -15.66
C LEU A 170 -1.01 -4.43 -14.52
N SER A 171 -1.59 -3.61 -13.67
CA SER A 171 -2.29 -4.02 -12.46
C SER A 171 -3.82 -4.09 -12.55
N PHE A 172 -4.43 -3.91 -13.73
CA PHE A 172 -5.88 -3.74 -13.87
C PHE A 172 -6.58 -4.99 -14.41
N VAL A 173 -7.79 -5.23 -13.90
CA VAL A 173 -8.69 -6.31 -14.35
C VAL A 173 -9.94 -5.72 -15.05
N GLY A 174 -9.72 -4.77 -15.97
CA GLY A 174 -10.78 -4.09 -16.71
C GLY A 174 -11.86 -3.46 -15.82
N ASN A 175 -13.13 -3.55 -16.23
CA ASN A 175 -14.27 -2.92 -15.54
C ASN A 175 -14.45 -3.35 -14.07
N LYS A 176 -14.01 -4.55 -13.70
CA LYS A 176 -14.10 -5.04 -12.31
C LYS A 176 -13.18 -4.25 -11.38
N ASP A 177 -12.05 -3.74 -11.90
CA ASP A 177 -11.13 -2.91 -11.13
C ASP A 177 -11.76 -1.58 -10.73
N VAL A 178 -12.62 -1.01 -11.59
CA VAL A 178 -13.34 0.25 -11.30
C VAL A 178 -14.16 0.11 -10.02
N VAL A 179 -14.99 -0.93 -9.94
CA VAL A 179 -15.90 -1.14 -8.81
C VAL A 179 -15.13 -1.43 -7.52
N LEU A 180 -14.17 -2.36 -7.56
CA LEU A 180 -13.39 -2.72 -6.37
C LEU A 180 -12.56 -1.53 -5.87
N SER A 181 -11.90 -0.81 -6.77
CA SER A 181 -11.11 0.37 -6.43
C SER A 181 -12.00 1.49 -5.87
N ALA A 182 -13.18 1.74 -6.45
CA ALA A 182 -14.12 2.73 -5.92
C ALA A 182 -14.59 2.38 -4.49
N ILE A 183 -14.88 1.11 -4.22
CA ILE A 183 -15.28 0.65 -2.88
C ILE A 183 -14.16 0.88 -1.86
N VAL A 184 -12.92 0.45 -2.17
CA VAL A 184 -11.80 0.64 -1.24
C VAL A 184 -11.50 2.12 -1.01
N SER A 185 -11.60 2.94 -2.07
CA SER A 185 -11.45 4.38 -1.98
C SER A 185 -12.50 5.01 -1.05
N PHE A 186 -13.78 4.68 -1.27
CA PHE A 186 -14.90 5.16 -0.47
C PHE A 186 -14.75 4.77 1.01
N VAL A 187 -14.44 3.50 1.28
CA VAL A 187 -14.23 3.01 2.66
C VAL A 187 -13.07 3.74 3.34
N SER A 188 -11.96 3.97 2.63
CA SER A 188 -10.79 4.68 3.17
C SER A 188 -11.16 6.12 3.57
N PHE A 189 -11.88 6.84 2.70
CA PHE A 189 -12.32 8.20 3.01
C PHE A 189 -13.42 8.25 4.08
N LEU A 190 -14.30 7.25 4.14
CA LEU A 190 -15.30 7.14 5.21
C LEU A 190 -14.64 6.91 6.58
N ILE A 191 -13.62 6.05 6.64
CA ILE A 191 -12.82 5.83 7.86
C ILE A 191 -12.11 7.14 8.25
N LEU A 192 -11.51 7.85 7.29
CA LEU A 192 -10.86 9.14 7.53
C LEU A 192 -11.85 10.17 8.09
N PHE A 193 -13.06 10.24 7.55
CA PHE A 193 -14.12 11.13 8.02
C PHE A 193 -14.55 10.80 9.45
N ASN A 194 -14.73 9.52 9.77
CA ASN A 194 -15.05 9.07 11.12
C ASN A 194 -13.91 9.39 12.10
N LEU A 195 -12.65 9.20 11.67
CA LEU A 195 -11.48 9.53 12.47
C LEU A 195 -11.44 11.02 12.79
N ALA A 196 -11.69 11.89 11.80
CA ALA A 196 -11.75 13.33 11.94
C ALA A 196 -12.82 13.80 12.96
N ARG A 197 -13.95 13.10 13.04
CA ARG A 197 -15.07 13.37 13.97
C ARG A 197 -14.90 12.76 15.35
N SER A 198 -14.04 11.76 15.51
CA SER A 198 -13.75 11.15 16.81
C SER A 198 -12.89 12.09 17.68
N SER A 199 -13.47 13.22 18.07
CA SER A 199 -12.96 14.13 19.10
C SER A 199 -13.64 13.82 20.42
#